data_AF-A0A269PH92-F1
#
_entry.id   AF-A0A269PH92-F1
#
_cell.length_a   1.000
_cell.length_b   1.000
_cell.length_c   1.000
_cell.angle_alpha   90.00
_cell.angle_beta   90.00
_cell.angle_gamma   90.00
#
_symmetry.space_group_name_H-M   'P 1'
#
loop_
_entity.id
_entity.type
_entity.pdbx_description
1 polymer ?
#
loop_
_entity_poly.entity_id
_entity_poly.type
_entity_poly.pdbx_seq_one_letter_code
_entity_poly.pdbx_strand_id
1 'polypeptide(L)'
;MKNKYICFLILVISFGATANEKPNYTRGDCITPIDQKFSWFGKTAKVEAYSSIDGFSGKNYILLFNNYQSNSVIFSKSIEVSTKKVDKSLCEINT
;
A
#
# COMPACT_ATOMS: atom_id res chain seq x y z
N MET A 1 -52.34 -2.86 -35.35
CA MET A 1 -51.47 -4.02 -35.09
C MET A 1 -50.17 -3.91 -35.90
N LYS A 2 -49.03 -3.71 -35.22
CA LYS A 2 -47.72 -4.33 -35.50
C LYS A 2 -46.64 -3.69 -34.61
N ASN A 3 -46.20 -4.48 -33.62
CA ASN A 3 -45.05 -4.26 -32.74
C ASN A 3 -43.82 -3.78 -33.50
N LYS A 4 -43.07 -2.84 -32.92
CA LYS A 4 -41.60 -2.82 -33.02
C LYS A 4 -41.01 -2.33 -31.70
N TYR A 5 -40.88 -3.25 -30.74
CA TYR A 5 -40.04 -3.05 -29.55
C TYR A 5 -38.60 -2.94 -30.04
N ILE A 6 -38.07 -1.73 -30.07
CA ILE A 6 -36.67 -1.45 -30.38
C ILE A 6 -35.86 -1.89 -29.15
N CYS A 7 -35.14 -2.99 -29.32
CA CYS A 7 -34.26 -3.59 -28.31
C CYS A 7 -33.25 -2.56 -27.77
N PHE A 8 -33.37 -2.27 -26.49
CA PHE A 8 -32.43 -1.49 -25.71
C PHE A 8 -31.27 -2.42 -25.31
N LEU A 9 -30.21 -2.47 -26.13
CA LEU A 9 -29.00 -3.24 -25.84
C LEU A 9 -27.87 -2.28 -25.47
N ILE A 10 -27.91 -1.78 -24.23
CA ILE A 10 -26.76 -1.08 -23.64
C ILE A 10 -25.75 -2.16 -23.24
N LEU A 11 -24.75 -2.36 -24.09
CA LEU A 11 -23.58 -3.18 -23.80
C LEU A 11 -22.72 -2.41 -22.78
N VAL A 12 -22.92 -2.68 -21.49
CA VAL A 12 -22.04 -2.16 -20.42
C VAL A 12 -20.74 -2.94 -20.48
N ILE A 13 -19.76 -2.43 -21.25
CA ILE A 13 -18.39 -2.93 -21.22
C ILE A 13 -17.76 -2.42 -19.92
N SER A 14 -17.85 -3.22 -18.86
CA SER A 14 -17.10 -2.97 -17.64
C SER A 14 -15.62 -3.24 -17.90
N PHE A 15 -14.84 -2.18 -18.12
CA PHE A 15 -13.38 -2.24 -18.11
C PHE A 15 -12.91 -2.54 -16.67
N GLY A 16 -12.75 -3.82 -16.35
CA GLY A 16 -12.04 -4.25 -15.15
C GLY A 16 -10.54 -4.06 -15.34
N ALA A 17 -10.04 -2.83 -15.18
CA ALA A 17 -8.61 -2.58 -15.12
C ALA A 17 -8.09 -3.10 -13.77
N THR A 18 -7.62 -4.34 -13.73
CA THR A 18 -6.82 -4.81 -12.60
C THR A 18 -5.43 -4.19 -12.72
N ALA A 19 -5.29 -2.94 -12.26
CA ALA A 19 -3.99 -2.29 -12.16
C ALA A 19 -3.16 -3.03 -11.10
N ASN A 20 -2.39 -4.03 -11.51
CA ASN A 20 -1.33 -4.61 -10.67
C ASN A 20 -0.18 -3.59 -10.64
N GLU A 21 -0.43 -2.46 -9.97
CA GLU A 21 0.52 -1.39 -9.90
C GLU A 21 1.71 -1.80 -9.03
N LYS A 22 2.90 -1.72 -9.63
CA LYS A 22 4.18 -1.95 -8.96
C LYS A 22 4.24 -1.16 -7.63
N PRO A 23 4.77 -1.76 -6.55
CA PRO A 23 4.98 -1.05 -5.28
C PRO A 23 6.04 0.05 -5.43
N ASN A 24 5.86 1.18 -4.77
CA ASN A 24 6.84 2.28 -4.75
C ASN A 24 8.06 1.95 -3.87
N TYR A 25 7.88 1.10 -2.87
CA TYR A 25 8.95 0.66 -1.98
C TYR A 25 9.22 -0.84 -2.13
N THR A 26 10.49 -1.19 -1.93
CA THR A 26 11.00 -2.56 -2.00
C THR A 26 11.63 -2.97 -0.68
N ARG A 27 11.82 -4.28 -0.47
CA ARG A 27 12.45 -4.81 0.74
C ARG A 27 13.79 -4.13 1.02
N GLY A 28 13.98 -3.68 2.27
CA GLY A 28 15.18 -2.99 2.72
C GLY A 28 15.14 -1.46 2.55
N ASP A 29 14.10 -0.90 1.94
CA ASP A 29 13.91 0.55 1.92
C ASP A 29 13.56 1.06 3.33
N CYS A 30 14.10 2.23 3.68
CA CYS A 30 13.73 2.96 4.89
C CYS A 30 12.76 4.08 4.52
N ILE A 31 11.62 4.17 5.21
CA ILE A 31 10.57 5.14 4.94
C ILE A 31 10.14 5.88 6.20
N THR A 32 9.55 7.07 6.03
CA THR A 32 8.95 7.87 7.10
C THR A 32 7.67 8.57 6.61
N PRO A 33 6.69 8.86 7.47
CA PRO A 33 5.49 9.58 7.07
C PRO A 33 5.81 11.04 6.79
N ILE A 34 5.07 11.62 5.84
CA ILE A 34 5.04 13.07 5.62
C ILE A 34 3.80 13.72 6.23
N ASP A 35 2.78 12.93 6.59
CA ASP A 35 1.57 13.40 7.26
C ASP A 35 1.64 13.14 8.77
N GLN A 36 1.39 14.20 9.57
CA GLN A 36 1.39 14.17 11.04
C GLN A 36 0.30 13.28 11.66
N LYS A 37 -0.71 12.86 10.88
CA LYS A 37 -1.78 11.97 11.34
C LYS A 37 -1.32 10.54 11.62
N PHE A 38 -0.17 10.14 11.09
CA PHE A 38 0.38 8.81 11.35
C PHE A 38 0.87 8.72 12.79
N SER A 39 0.48 7.66 13.50
CA SER A 39 0.91 7.38 14.88
C SER A 39 2.44 7.24 15.05
N TRP A 40 3.15 7.07 13.94
CA TRP A 40 4.61 6.94 13.87
C TRP A 40 5.26 8.12 13.12
N PHE A 41 4.58 9.27 13.02
CA PHE A 41 5.19 10.48 12.48
C PHE A 41 6.49 10.83 13.22
N GLY A 42 7.53 11.20 12.45
CA GLY A 42 8.87 11.44 12.99
C GLY A 42 9.66 10.17 13.34
N LYS A 43 9.13 8.97 13.06
CA LYS A 43 9.83 7.70 13.15
C LYS A 43 10.15 7.15 11.77
N THR A 44 11.08 6.20 11.71
CA THR A 44 11.47 5.48 10.51
C THR A 44 11.08 4.02 10.61
N ALA A 45 10.77 3.41 9.46
CA ALA A 45 10.44 2.01 9.36
C ALA A 45 11.09 1.39 8.13
N LYS A 46 11.57 0.15 8.28
CA LYS A 46 12.16 -0.63 7.20
C LYS A 46 11.08 -1.48 6.53
N VAL A 47 11.04 -1.46 5.21
CA VAL A 47 10.15 -2.35 4.45
C VAL A 47 10.69 -3.77 4.51
N GLU A 48 9.96 -4.69 5.11
CA GLU A 48 10.31 -6.12 5.15
C GLU A 48 9.78 -6.87 3.92
N ALA A 49 8.54 -6.57 3.54
CA ALA A 49 7.89 -7.23 2.41
C ALA A 49 6.73 -6.39 1.85
N TYR A 50 6.33 -6.74 0.62
CA TYR A 50 5.07 -6.33 0.01
C TYR A 50 4.41 -7.57 -0.62
N SER A 51 3.39 -8.11 0.04
CA SER A 51 2.78 -9.40 -0.31
C SER A 51 1.32 -9.48 0.09
N SER A 52 0.61 -10.50 -0.42
CA SER A 52 -0.69 -10.87 0.14
C SER A 52 -0.49 -11.44 1.54
N ILE A 53 -1.37 -11.09 2.47
CA ILE A 53 -1.33 -11.55 3.86
C ILE A 53 -2.73 -12.04 4.20
N ASP A 54 -2.84 -13.24 4.77
CA ASP A 54 -4.11 -13.83 5.16
C ASP A 54 -4.87 -12.92 6.13
N GLY A 55 -6.16 -12.72 5.86
CA GLY A 55 -7.00 -11.79 6.62
C GLY A 55 -6.92 -10.32 6.16
N PHE A 56 -6.06 -9.99 5.20
CA PHE A 56 -5.97 -8.64 4.61
C PHE A 56 -6.32 -8.65 3.13
N SER A 57 -7.08 -7.64 2.70
CA SER A 57 -7.39 -7.46 1.28
C SER A 57 -6.16 -6.96 0.52
N GLY A 58 -5.93 -7.53 -0.66
CA GLY A 58 -4.85 -7.12 -1.58
C GLY A 58 -3.44 -7.39 -1.05
N LYS A 59 -2.46 -6.74 -1.69
CA LYS A 59 -1.07 -6.76 -1.23
C LYS A 59 -0.83 -5.64 -0.22
N ASN A 60 -0.09 -5.95 0.82
CA ASN A 60 0.17 -5.06 1.94
C ASN A 60 1.68 -5.00 2.22
N TYR A 61 2.11 -3.86 2.73
CA TYR A 61 3.44 -3.63 3.26
C TYR A 61 3.55 -4.19 4.67
N ILE A 62 4.64 -4.89 4.93
CA ILE A 62 5.09 -5.23 6.28
C ILE A 62 6.23 -4.28 6.62
N LEU A 63 6.02 -3.43 7.62
CA LEU A 63 6.99 -2.45 8.06
C LEU A 63 7.58 -2.87 9.40
N LEU A 64 8.91 -2.95 9.48
CA LEU A 64 9.67 -3.17 10.71
C LEU A 64 10.05 -1.84 11.32
N PHE A 65 9.74 -1.67 12.60
CA PHE A 65 10.13 -0.51 13.38
C PHE A 65 11.17 -0.89 14.43
N ASN A 66 12.24 -0.13 14.48
CA ASN A 66 13.19 -0.22 15.59
C ASN A 66 12.68 0.67 16.73
N ASN A 67 12.42 0.09 17.91
CA ASN A 67 12.00 0.83 19.11
C ASN A 67 10.64 1.55 19.01
N TYR A 68 9.69 0.99 18.25
CA TYR A 68 8.29 1.43 18.24
C TYR A 68 7.39 0.32 18.80
N GLN A 69 6.19 0.68 19.24
CA GLN A 69 5.25 -0.14 20.02
C GLN A 69 5.09 -1.59 19.54
N SER A 70 5.21 -1.84 18.25
CA SER A 70 5.23 -3.18 17.67
C SER A 70 6.40 -3.29 16.69
N ASN A 71 7.11 -4.42 16.74
CA ASN A 71 8.26 -4.65 15.87
C ASN A 71 7.85 -4.66 14.40
N SER A 72 6.71 -5.25 14.05
CA SER A 72 6.20 -5.27 12.68
C SER A 72 4.73 -4.88 12.62
N VAL A 73 4.37 -4.01 11.68
CA VAL A 73 2.99 -3.52 11.45
C VAL A 73 2.63 -3.63 9.97
N ILE A 74 1.38 -4.03 9.70
CA ILE A 74 0.85 -4.21 8.34
C ILE A 74 0.16 -2.93 7.88
N PHE A 75 0.49 -2.50 6.67
CA PHE A 75 -0.09 -1.32 6.03
C PHE A 75 -0.54 -1.64 4.60
N SER A 76 -1.66 -1.08 4.16
CA SER A 76 -2.06 -1.19 2.76
C SER A 76 -1.17 -0.33 1.86
N LYS A 77 -1.22 -0.55 0.55
CA LYS A 77 -0.49 0.25 -0.45
C LYS A 77 -0.74 1.77 -0.32
N SER A 78 -1.88 2.17 0.25
CA SER A 78 -2.24 3.58 0.43
C SER A 78 -1.21 4.41 1.22
N ILE A 79 -0.30 3.79 2.00
CA ILE A 79 0.74 4.55 2.69
C ILE A 79 1.68 5.30 1.74
N GLU A 80 1.83 4.82 0.49
CA GLU A 80 2.74 5.40 -0.49
C GLU A 80 2.45 6.88 -0.78
N VAL A 81 1.21 7.34 -0.62
CA VAL A 81 0.85 8.75 -0.85
C VAL A 81 1.28 9.67 0.30
N SER A 82 1.51 9.11 1.48
CA SER A 82 1.79 9.85 2.72
C SER A 82 3.08 9.42 3.39
N THR A 83 3.95 8.69 2.69
CA THR A 83 5.29 8.34 3.13
C THR A 83 6.32 8.72 2.08
N LYS A 84 7.58 8.85 2.51
CA LYS A 84 8.72 9.03 1.61
C LYS A 84 9.86 8.09 1.98
N LYS A 85 10.67 7.74 0.99
CA LYS A 85 11.96 7.07 1.22
C LYS A 85 12.94 8.04 1.87
N VAL A 86 13.71 7.53 2.82
CA VAL A 86 14.81 8.23 3.49
C VAL A 86 16.08 7.38 3.43
N ASP A 87 17.19 7.91 3.94
CA ASP A 87 18.46 7.19 3.98
C ASP A 87 18.32 5.87 4.76
N LYS A 88 18.94 4.80 4.24
CA LYS A 88 18.84 3.45 4.82
C LYS A 88 19.45 3.36 6.22
N SER A 89 20.50 4.12 6.50
CA SER A 89 21.17 4.17 7.80
C SER A 89 20.21 4.56 8.94
N LEU A 90 19.15 5.32 8.64
CA LEU A 90 18.13 5.70 9.63
C LEU A 90 17.24 4.54 10.09
N CYS A 91 17.31 3.38 9.42
CA CYS A 91 16.66 2.14 9.80
C CYS A 91 17.66 1.05 10.22
N GLU A 92 18.96 1.33 10.21
CA GLU A 92 19.99 0.43 10.70
C GLU A 92 20.05 0.55 12.23
N ILE A 93 20.06 -0.60 12.91
CA ILE A 93 20.28 -0.62 14.36
C ILE A 93 21.79 -0.48 14.51
N ASN A 94 22.26 0.68 15.01
CA ASN A 94 23.64 0.80 15.49
C ASN A 94 23.82 -0.26 16.58
N THR A 95 24.49 -1.35 16.22
CA THR A 95 24.76 -2.49 17.10
C THR A 95 26.07 -2.25 17.83
#